data_AF-A0A8J3MP39-F1
#
_entry.id   AF-A0A8J3MP39-F1
#
_cell.length_a   1.000
_cell.length_b   1.000
_cell.length_c   1.000
_cell.angle_alpha   90.00
_cell.angle_beta   90.00
_cell.angle_gamma   90.00
#
_symmetry.space_group_name_H-M   'P 1'
#
loop_
_entity.id
_entity.type
_entity.pdbx_description
1 polymer ?
#
loop_
_entity_poly.entity_id
_entity_poly.type
_entity_poly.pdbx_seq_one_letter_code
_entity_poly.pdbx_strand_id
1 'polypeptide(L)'
;MIDLGAYPGGWSQVAAQRVIKNNQGLVFAVDLQKIEDIQNVKFVQCDIIDDAYILHDKLGSYKFDLILSDMAPKSCGCSRTDHIRIINLCEGALELAKQLLGKDGKFVVKIFPGECEKSFLNELKQAFKVVKYFKPKSSRADSAEIYLLGLGFYL
;
A
#
# COMPACT_ATOMS: atom_id res chain seq x y z
N MET A 1 -1.93 -10.76 3.28
CA MET A 1 -1.75 -9.45 2.60
C MET A 1 -1.35 -8.40 3.62
N ILE A 2 -0.75 -7.30 3.17
CA ILE A 2 -0.52 -6.10 4.00
C ILE A 2 -1.41 -4.96 3.50
N ASP A 3 -2.00 -4.22 4.42
CA ASP A 3 -2.74 -2.97 4.25
C ASP A 3 -1.96 -1.84 4.92
N LEU A 4 -1.32 -0.97 4.12
CA LEU A 4 -0.50 0.17 4.57
C LEU A 4 -1.34 1.45 4.51
N GLY A 5 -1.33 2.23 5.60
CA GLY A 5 -2.26 3.35 5.76
C GLY A 5 -3.65 2.86 6.13
N ALA A 6 -3.70 1.85 7.01
CA ALA A 6 -4.92 1.12 7.29
C ALA A 6 -6.00 1.97 7.99
N TYR A 7 -5.66 3.08 8.65
CA TYR A 7 -6.65 3.89 9.37
C TYR A 7 -7.68 4.52 8.41
N PRO A 8 -9.00 4.40 8.68
CA PRO A 8 -9.64 3.91 9.92
C PRO A 8 -9.97 2.40 9.97
N GLY A 9 -9.62 1.63 8.94
CA GLY A 9 -9.74 0.16 8.91
C GLY A 9 -10.56 -0.39 7.74
N GLY A 10 -11.07 0.47 6.86
CA GLY A 10 -12.00 0.06 5.79
C GLY A 10 -11.43 -0.98 4.82
N TRP A 11 -10.20 -0.79 4.35
CA TRP A 11 -9.52 -1.78 3.50
C TRP A 11 -9.26 -3.08 4.25
N SER A 12 -8.80 -3.00 5.50
CA SER A 12 -8.58 -4.14 6.39
C SER A 12 -9.84 -4.98 6.62
N GLN A 13 -11.01 -4.35 6.83
CA GLN A 13 -12.29 -5.05 6.97
C GLN A 13 -12.66 -5.81 5.70
N VAL A 14 -12.59 -5.13 4.56
CA VAL A 14 -12.91 -5.71 3.24
C VAL A 14 -11.93 -6.83 2.89
N ALA A 15 -10.65 -6.64 3.19
CA ALA A 15 -9.58 -7.61 3.03
C ALA A 15 -9.87 -8.87 3.86
N ALA A 16 -10.12 -8.72 5.16
CA ALA A 16 -10.40 -9.85 6.05
C ALA A 16 -11.57 -10.69 5.51
N GLN A 17 -12.68 -10.06 5.12
CA GLN A 17 -13.83 -10.76 4.55
C GLN A 17 -13.52 -11.55 3.27
N ARG A 18 -12.61 -11.04 2.42
CA ARG A 18 -12.24 -11.69 1.15
C ARG A 18 -11.22 -12.81 1.35
N VAL A 19 -10.27 -12.58 2.24
CA VAL A 19 -9.15 -13.46 2.52
C VAL A 19 -9.62 -14.70 3.31
N ILE A 20 -10.62 -14.55 4.18
CA ILE A 20 -11.25 -15.65 4.94
C ILE A 20 -12.01 -16.65 4.04
N LYS A 21 -12.49 -16.25 2.85
CA LYS A 21 -13.16 -17.20 1.94
C LYS A 21 -12.30 -18.41 1.57
N ASN A 22 -10.98 -18.31 1.75
CA ASN A 22 -10.03 -19.39 1.50
C ASN A 22 -9.50 -20.07 2.80
N ASN A 23 -10.10 -19.80 3.97
CA ASN A 23 -9.79 -20.41 5.28
C ASN A 23 -8.32 -20.39 5.78
N GLN A 24 -7.42 -19.62 5.15
CA GLN A 24 -6.00 -19.63 5.49
C GLN A 24 -5.31 -18.27 5.42
N GLY A 25 -6.02 -17.21 5.02
CA GLY A 25 -5.34 -15.96 4.76
C GLY A 25 -5.37 -15.01 5.95
N LEU A 26 -4.25 -14.29 6.11
CA LEU A 26 -4.00 -13.34 7.20
C LEU A 26 -3.83 -11.93 6.61
N VAL A 27 -4.41 -10.94 7.27
CA VAL A 27 -4.25 -9.52 6.95
C VAL A 27 -3.36 -8.89 8.01
N PHE A 28 -2.32 -8.18 7.59
CA PHE A 28 -1.58 -7.27 8.44
C PHE A 28 -1.97 -5.84 8.10
N ALA A 29 -2.44 -5.10 9.09
CA ALA A 29 -2.81 -3.70 8.96
C ALA A 29 -1.71 -2.85 9.61
N VAL A 30 -1.21 -1.85 8.88
CA VAL A 30 -0.11 -0.99 9.32
C VAL A 30 -0.52 0.45 9.21
N ASP A 31 -0.44 1.18 10.33
CA ASP A 31 -0.73 2.61 10.36
C ASP A 31 -0.05 3.28 11.57
N LEU A 32 0.12 4.60 11.51
CA LEU A 32 0.53 5.43 12.64
C LEU A 32 -0.58 5.51 13.70
N GLN A 33 -1.84 5.49 13.27
CA GLN A 33 -3.03 5.60 14.10
C GLN A 33 -3.64 4.23 14.36
N LYS A 34 -4.03 3.98 15.61
CA LYS A 34 -4.73 2.74 15.97
C LYS A 34 -6.07 2.65 15.24
N ILE A 35 -6.39 1.45 14.77
CA ILE A 35 -7.73 1.08 14.28
C ILE A 35 -8.45 0.23 15.31
N GLU A 36 -9.77 0.11 15.18
CA GLU A 36 -10.54 -0.84 15.98
C GLU A 36 -10.13 -2.28 15.64
N ASP A 37 -10.25 -3.19 16.61
CA ASP A 37 -9.92 -4.59 16.42
C ASP A 37 -10.83 -5.22 15.36
N ILE A 38 -10.23 -5.77 14.30
CA ILE A 38 -10.93 -6.46 13.23
C ILE A 38 -10.52 -7.93 13.27
N GLN A 39 -11.51 -8.83 13.27
CA GLN A 39 -11.25 -10.27 13.28
C GLN A 39 -10.35 -10.68 12.09
N ASN A 40 -9.34 -11.50 12.36
CA ASN A 40 -8.34 -11.98 11.38
C ASN A 40 -7.44 -10.89 10.77
N VAL A 41 -7.36 -9.74 11.43
CA VAL A 41 -6.38 -8.68 11.13
C VAL A 41 -5.38 -8.59 12.29
N LYS A 42 -4.09 -8.63 11.96
CA LYS A 42 -3.02 -8.26 12.91
C LYS A 42 -2.65 -6.81 12.68
N PHE A 43 -2.87 -5.97 13.67
CA PHE A 43 -2.48 -4.56 13.59
C PHE A 43 -1.04 -4.34 14.07
N VAL A 44 -0.30 -3.52 13.33
CA VAL A 44 1.05 -3.05 13.66
C VAL A 44 1.03 -1.53 13.62
N GLN A 45 1.28 -0.90 14.75
CA GLN A 45 1.41 0.55 14.84
C GLN A 45 2.86 0.94 14.58
N CYS A 46 3.17 1.51 13.41
CA CYS A 46 4.53 1.97 13.07
C CYS A 46 4.53 2.95 11.89
N ASP A 47 5.59 3.75 11.79
CA ASP A 47 5.91 4.49 10.57
C ASP A 47 6.63 3.56 9.58
N ILE A 48 6.14 3.47 8.35
CA ILE A 48 6.75 2.56 7.38
C ILE A 48 8.09 3.06 6.82
N ILE A 49 8.37 4.36 6.96
CA ILE A 49 9.61 5.02 6.51
C ILE A 49 10.61 4.98 7.66
N ASP A 50 10.22 5.48 8.83
CA ASP A 50 11.15 5.66 9.96
C ASP A 50 11.31 4.38 10.81
N ASP A 51 10.29 3.52 10.87
CA ASP A 51 10.26 2.33 11.73
C ASP A 51 10.29 1.01 10.94
N ALA A 52 10.90 0.98 9.75
CA ALA A 52 10.93 -0.21 8.90
C ALA A 52 11.43 -1.46 9.65
N TYR A 53 12.41 -1.31 10.56
CA TYR A 53 12.93 -2.42 11.37
C TYR A 53 11.87 -3.01 12.32
N ILE A 54 11.02 -2.17 12.94
CA ILE A 54 9.92 -2.61 13.82
C ILE A 54 8.92 -3.38 12.98
N LEU A 55 8.59 -2.87 11.79
CA LEU A 55 7.68 -3.54 10.89
C LEU A 55 8.22 -4.92 10.51
N HIS A 56 9.49 -5.04 10.14
CA HIS A 56 10.10 -6.33 9.83
C HIS A 56 10.06 -7.33 10.99
N ASP A 57 10.36 -6.89 12.21
CA ASP A 57 10.25 -7.74 13.42
C ASP A 57 8.82 -8.26 13.61
N LYS A 58 7.82 -7.39 13.49
CA LYS A 58 6.41 -7.73 13.66
C LYS A 58 5.86 -8.61 12.54
N LEU A 59 6.32 -8.38 11.32
CA LEU A 59 5.93 -9.19 10.16
C LEU A 59 6.66 -10.54 10.15
N GLY A 60 7.83 -10.67 10.77
CA GLY A 60 8.62 -11.89 10.78
C GLY A 60 9.01 -12.36 9.36
N SER A 61 9.08 -13.67 9.14
CA SER A 61 9.49 -14.26 7.86
C SER A 61 8.36 -14.39 6.83
N TYR A 62 7.24 -13.68 7.02
CA TYR A 62 6.10 -13.80 6.12
C TYR A 62 6.43 -13.21 4.74
N LYS A 63 5.99 -13.91 3.69
CA LYS A 63 5.92 -13.39 2.33
C LYS A 63 4.48 -13.13 1.97
N PHE A 64 4.25 -12.07 1.20
CA PHE A 64 2.91 -11.57 0.92
C PHE A 64 2.57 -11.66 -0.56
N ASP A 65 1.33 -12.09 -0.84
CA ASP A 65 0.79 -12.12 -2.21
C ASP A 65 0.27 -10.76 -2.68
N LEU A 66 -0.01 -9.88 -1.73
CA LEU A 66 -0.59 -8.55 -1.95
C LEU A 66 -0.12 -7.58 -0.87
N ILE A 67 0.37 -6.43 -1.31
CA ILE A 67 0.56 -5.24 -0.49
C ILE A 67 -0.27 -4.13 -1.11
N LEU A 68 -1.15 -3.54 -0.31
CA LEU A 68 -1.97 -2.40 -0.67
C LEU A 68 -1.54 -1.21 0.18
N SER A 69 -1.34 -0.06 -0.45
CA SER A 69 -1.08 1.20 0.22
C SER A 69 -2.14 2.21 -0.20
N ASP A 70 -2.95 2.62 0.78
CA ASP A 70 -3.91 3.72 0.64
C ASP A 70 -3.48 4.93 1.48
N MET A 71 -2.18 5.04 1.75
CA MET A 71 -1.63 6.18 2.49
C MET A 71 -1.79 7.47 1.70
N ALA A 72 -2.01 8.57 2.41
CA ALA A 72 -1.91 9.91 1.89
C ALA A 72 -1.34 10.82 2.98
N PRO A 73 -0.43 11.75 2.66
CA PRO A 73 0.01 12.74 3.63
C PRO A 73 -1.12 13.71 3.93
N LYS A 74 -1.08 14.33 5.12
CA LYS A 74 -1.92 15.51 5.38
C LYS A 74 -1.55 16.60 4.38
N SER A 75 -2.55 17.07 3.62
CA SER A 75 -2.34 18.16 2.67
C SER A 75 -1.91 19.43 3.40
N CYS A 76 -0.88 20.08 2.89
CA CYS A 76 -0.44 21.39 3.34
C CYS A 76 -0.97 22.53 2.47
N GLY A 77 -1.79 22.22 1.46
CA GLY A 77 -2.37 23.19 0.53
C GLY A 77 -1.42 23.62 -0.59
N CYS A 78 -0.18 23.13 -0.62
CA CYS A 78 0.76 23.35 -1.71
C CYS A 78 0.85 22.09 -2.57
N SER A 79 0.30 22.16 -3.79
CA SER A 79 0.21 21.01 -4.70
C SER A 79 1.54 20.31 -4.94
N ARG A 80 2.63 21.07 -5.11
CA ARG A 80 3.97 20.51 -5.31
C ARG A 80 4.49 19.78 -4.09
N THR A 81 4.35 20.38 -2.91
CA THR A 81 4.80 19.76 -1.66
C THR A 81 3.97 18.51 -1.34
N ASP A 82 2.65 18.57 -1.55
CA ASP A 82 1.76 17.44 -1.35
C ASP A 82 2.08 16.30 -2.32
N HIS A 83 2.42 16.61 -3.58
CA HIS A 83 2.88 15.64 -4.59
C HIS A 83 4.16 14.93 -4.15
N ILE A 84 5.19 15.68 -3.75
CA ILE A 84 6.46 15.11 -3.29
C ILE A 84 6.23 14.19 -2.07
N ARG A 85 5.37 14.60 -1.14
CA ARG A 85 5.07 13.82 0.06
C ARG A 85 4.37 12.51 -0.25
N ILE A 86 3.40 12.49 -1.15
CA ILE A 86 2.75 11.23 -1.52
C ILE A 86 3.69 10.31 -2.29
N ILE A 87 4.58 10.86 -3.12
CA ILE A 87 5.58 10.07 -3.85
C ILE A 87 6.55 9.41 -2.86
N ASN A 88 7.02 10.11 -1.83
CA ASN A 88 7.85 9.51 -0.78
C ASN A 88 7.16 8.32 -0.08
N LEU A 89 5.86 8.43 0.22
CA LEU A 89 5.08 7.31 0.76
C LEU A 89 4.97 6.14 -0.24
N CYS A 90 4.82 6.44 -1.53
CA CYS A 90 4.76 5.43 -2.59
C CYS A 90 6.09 4.67 -2.72
N GLU A 91 7.21 5.40 -2.71
CA GLU A 91 8.57 4.85 -2.76
C GLU A 91 8.86 3.98 -1.55
N GLY A 92 8.57 4.45 -0.33
CA GLY A 92 8.71 3.65 0.89
C GLY A 92 7.87 2.36 0.85
N ALA A 93 6.63 2.44 0.37
CA ALA A 93 5.79 1.27 0.18
C ALA A 93 6.35 0.28 -0.87
N LEU A 94 6.96 0.78 -1.95
CA LEU A 94 7.60 -0.04 -2.97
C LEU A 94 8.87 -0.73 -2.43
N GLU A 95 9.67 -0.05 -1.61
CA GLU A 95 10.84 -0.65 -0.97
C GLU A 95 10.45 -1.79 -0.02
N LEU A 96 9.39 -1.61 0.77
CA LEU A 96 8.81 -2.70 1.54
C LEU A 96 8.30 -3.83 0.63
N ALA A 97 7.66 -3.49 -0.49
CA ALA A 97 7.15 -4.49 -1.42
C ALA A 97 8.26 -5.34 -2.03
N LYS A 98 9.41 -4.74 -2.39
CA LYS A 98 10.59 -5.48 -2.88
C LYS A 98 11.11 -6.49 -1.86
N GLN A 99 10.98 -6.19 -0.57
CA GLN A 99 11.48 -7.06 0.51
C GLN A 99 10.47 -8.13 0.93
N LEU A 100 9.18 -7.81 0.87
CA LEU A 100 8.11 -8.60 1.52
C LEU A 100 7.22 -9.35 0.54
N LEU A 101 7.14 -8.94 -0.73
CA LEU A 101 6.36 -9.69 -1.72
C LEU A 101 6.99 -11.05 -2.03
N GLY A 102 6.13 -12.04 -2.19
CA GLY A 102 6.49 -13.30 -2.82
C GLY A 102 6.51 -13.17 -4.35
N LYS A 103 7.07 -14.19 -5.01
CA LYS A 103 7.02 -14.32 -6.47
C LYS A 103 5.58 -14.21 -6.97
N ASP A 104 5.39 -13.49 -8.08
CA ASP A 104 4.09 -13.21 -8.69
C ASP A 104 3.12 -12.40 -7.80
N GLY A 105 3.64 -11.80 -6.73
CA GLY A 105 2.93 -10.90 -5.84
C GLY A 105 2.37 -9.65 -6.54
N LYS A 106 1.43 -9.00 -5.87
CA LYS A 106 0.71 -7.81 -6.37
C LYS A 106 0.97 -6.62 -5.45
N PHE A 107 1.08 -5.46 -6.06
CA PHE A 107 1.23 -4.20 -5.36
C PHE A 107 0.18 -3.21 -5.84
N VAL A 108 -0.45 -2.52 -4.91
CA VAL A 108 -1.46 -1.50 -5.17
C VAL A 108 -1.09 -0.28 -4.36
N VAL A 109 -0.96 0.88 -4.99
CA VAL A 109 -0.57 2.11 -4.29
C VAL A 109 -1.39 3.28 -4.78
N LYS A 110 -1.94 4.06 -3.85
CA LYS A 110 -2.58 5.34 -4.15
C LYS A 110 -1.55 6.37 -4.55
N ILE A 111 -1.83 7.10 -5.62
CA ILE A 111 -1.00 8.18 -6.13
C ILE A 111 -1.86 9.37 -6.53
N PHE A 112 -1.29 10.57 -6.43
CA PHE A 112 -1.84 11.77 -7.03
C PHE A 112 -1.04 12.15 -8.28
N PRO A 113 -1.69 12.55 -9.38
CA PRO A 113 -0.99 12.97 -10.58
C PRO A 113 -0.04 14.13 -10.33
N GLY A 114 1.16 14.07 -10.91
CA GLY A 114 2.14 15.16 -10.79
C GLY A 114 3.50 14.84 -11.38
N GLU A 115 4.45 15.76 -11.18
CA GLU A 115 5.73 15.80 -11.89
C GLU A 115 6.58 14.52 -11.74
N CYS A 116 6.62 13.94 -10.54
CA CYS A 116 7.42 12.73 -10.24
C CYS A 116 6.73 11.39 -10.60
N GLU A 117 5.46 11.41 -11.02
CA GLU A 117 4.66 10.19 -11.27
C GLU A 117 5.33 9.25 -12.29
N LYS A 118 5.88 9.82 -13.37
CA LYS A 118 6.53 9.05 -14.44
C LYS A 118 7.80 8.34 -13.95
N SER A 119 8.54 8.95 -13.03
CA SER A 119 9.73 8.32 -12.44
C SER A 119 9.32 7.09 -11.64
N PHE A 120 8.36 7.26 -10.73
CA PHE A 120 7.86 6.17 -9.89
C PHE A 120 7.22 5.03 -10.73
N LEU A 121 6.51 5.37 -11.81
CA LEU A 121 5.99 4.39 -12.76
C LEU A 121 7.10 3.53 -13.39
N ASN A 122 8.25 4.12 -13.70
CA ASN A 122 9.38 3.39 -14.27
C ASN A 122 10.01 2.44 -13.25
N GLU A 123 10.08 2.83 -11.98
CA GLU A 123 10.55 1.96 -10.90
C GLU A 123 9.64 0.74 -10.71
N LEU A 124 8.32 0.94 -10.74
CA LEU A 124 7.36 -0.16 -10.72
C LEU A 124 7.57 -1.12 -11.91
N LYS A 125 7.84 -0.60 -13.11
CA LYS A 125 8.09 -1.42 -14.30
C LYS A 125 9.38 -2.24 -14.21
N GLN A 126 10.31 -1.87 -13.33
CA GLN A 126 11.51 -2.65 -13.07
C GLN A 126 11.26 -3.81 -12.09
N ALA A 127 10.16 -3.78 -11.35
CA ALA A 127 9.83 -4.77 -10.33
C ALA A 127 8.65 -5.70 -10.67
N PHE A 128 7.77 -5.30 -11.59
CA PHE A 128 6.52 -5.99 -11.91
C PHE A 128 6.33 -6.24 -13.40
N LYS A 129 5.81 -7.43 -13.77
CA LYS A 129 5.55 -7.82 -15.18
C LYS A 129 4.59 -6.86 -15.88
N VAL A 130 3.58 -6.38 -15.16
CA VAL A 130 2.56 -5.47 -15.67
C VAL A 130 2.33 -4.35 -14.67
N VAL A 131 2.34 -3.11 -15.16
CA VAL A 131 1.98 -1.92 -14.37
C VAL A 131 0.85 -1.19 -15.07
N LYS A 132 -0.24 -0.90 -14.33
CA LYS A 132 -1.42 -0.22 -14.88
C LYS A 132 -2.01 0.79 -13.91
N TYR A 133 -2.57 1.85 -14.46
CA TYR A 133 -3.42 2.77 -13.72
C TYR A 133 -4.80 2.17 -13.47
N PHE A 134 -5.38 2.50 -12.33
CA PHE A 134 -6.75 2.14 -11.97
C PHE A 134 -7.42 3.30 -11.26
N LYS A 135 -8.51 3.80 -11.85
CA LYS A 135 -9.40 4.77 -11.21
C LYS A 135 -10.68 4.04 -10.77
N PRO A 136 -10.97 3.95 -9.45
CA PRO A 136 -12.17 3.30 -8.97
C PRO A 136 -13.44 4.02 -9.46
N LYS A 137 -14.48 3.27 -9.83
CA LYS A 137 -15.79 3.83 -10.23
C LYS A 137 -16.49 4.59 -9.10
N SER A 138 -16.16 4.27 -7.85
CA SER A 138 -16.67 4.92 -6.64
C SER A 138 -15.93 6.22 -6.29
N SER A 139 -14.83 6.52 -6.96
CA SER A 139 -14.12 7.79 -6.79
C SER A 139 -15.01 8.91 -7.33
N ARG A 140 -15.25 9.95 -6.51
CA ARG A 140 -16.05 11.11 -6.92
C ARG A 140 -15.38 11.78 -8.14
N ALA A 141 -16.17 12.42 -9.01
CA ALA A 141 -15.65 13.01 -10.24
C ALA A 141 -14.56 14.10 -9.99
N ASP A 142 -14.62 14.73 -8.82
CA ASP A 142 -13.68 15.73 -8.29
C ASP A 142 -12.50 15.13 -7.51
N SER A 143 -12.49 13.82 -7.24
CA SER A 143 -11.36 13.15 -6.62
C SER A 143 -10.28 12.82 -7.66
N ALA A 144 -9.06 13.27 -7.37
CA ALA A 144 -7.86 12.98 -8.14
C ALA A 144 -7.26 11.60 -7.82
N GLU A 145 -7.95 10.78 -7.02
CA GLU A 145 -7.44 9.49 -6.57
C GLU A 145 -7.30 8.50 -7.74
N ILE A 146 -6.04 8.11 -7.98
CA ILE A 146 -5.68 7.07 -8.93
C ILE A 146 -4.82 6.06 -8.16
N TYR A 147 -4.95 4.79 -8.53
CA TYR A 147 -4.08 3.73 -8.04
C TYR A 147 -3.15 3.26 -9.16
N LEU A 148 -1.92 2.95 -8.80
CA LEU A 148 -1.02 2.15 -9.63
C LEU A 148 -1.05 0.70 -9.16
N LEU A 149 -1.19 -0.21 -10.11
CA LEU A 149 -1.24 -1.65 -9.88
C LEU A 149 -0.01 -2.30 -10.51
N GLY A 150 0.88 -2.83 -9.68
CA GLY A 150 1.96 -3.72 -10.08
C GLY A 150 1.50 -5.18 -9.97
N LEU A 151 1.56 -5.92 -11.07
CA LEU A 151 1.14 -7.31 -11.13
C LEU A 151 2.31 -8.21 -11.56
N GLY A 152 2.51 -9.29 -10.82
CA GLY A 152 3.53 -10.27 -11.14
C GLY A 152 4.92 -9.79 -10.73
N PHE A 153 5.12 -9.61 -9.41
CA PHE A 153 6.43 -9.29 -8.85
C PHE A 153 7.48 -10.35 -9.23
N TYR A 154 8.68 -9.92 -9.63
CA TYR A 154 9.72 -10.83 -10.15
C TYR A 154 11.14 -10.57 -9.66
N LEU A 155 11.36 -9.55 -8.82
CA LEU A 155 12.68 -9.31 -8.19
C LEU A 155 12.95 -10.30 -7.06
#